data_AF-F2I9A1-F1
#
_entry.id   AF-F2I9A1-F1
#
_cell.length_a   1.000
_cell.length_b   1.000
_cell.length_c   1.000
_cell.angle_alpha   90.00
_cell.angle_beta   90.00
_cell.angle_gamma   90.00
#
_symmetry.space_group_name_H-M   'P 1'
#
loop_
_entity.id
_entity.type
_entity.pdbx_description
1 polymer ?
#
loop_
_entity_poly.entity_id
_entity_poly.type
_entity_poly.pdbx_seq_one_letter_code
_entity_poly.pdbx_strand_id
1 'polypeptide(L)'
;MENYLGLGVGIIAIISAFLVRSAFFFKTSLSIAIICLIVALTNGFEEDPSLGMICFTLIGMVGAGYFVSLLSEKIRKVAPYFIGFLALIPIGAKANYQGFDVNWTMEVASFAIIGTLIPLLAKIKDWFAIRWFGAEEGAFNTGISLIYFGIFVFASSFFVSTFGVILLATGYFASSLALRSNAGLQLGIVLFSIAWTLFSLNSLEGISDSLLKGNLWMGILVGLGSLWISKSIKNEKSSGVFFSLVIPLLVVGVVVSFGLINENFGGMPTYLGAIIGSSLALALVERKEGEKPFVGIVFPLILIGFTTSIDAVFQPEKLKVETLLDTSSTGTNKSNEKKDVMDIPAIALTDGDAGAWKSILSNSKLEFEVGPPASRTAGAFKEFKTDIQLDKSAILKSLNVEIKSGSLTTFNDIRDESVLSDEFIQSEKYPKITYTSKAIQKVGEDYKITGDLEFVGAKVEVALDLRFVSKMMKDGKEVLVFVGKSVVDRTKHKMTSDSKIGDLVDISFEVALDR
;
A
#
# COMPACT_ATOMS: atom_id res chain seq x y z
N MET A 1 1.54 -14.44 31.76
CA MET A 1 2.06 -15.77 31.37
C MET A 1 2.51 -15.74 29.90
N GLU A 2 3.13 -14.63 29.46
CA GLU A 2 3.32 -14.30 28.03
C GLU A 2 4.74 -14.61 27.50
N ASN A 3 5.73 -14.78 28.39
CA ASN A 3 7.13 -14.97 27.98
C ASN A 3 7.55 -16.43 27.70
N TYR A 4 6.66 -17.41 27.88
CA TYR A 4 6.99 -18.83 27.65
C TYR A 4 6.55 -19.36 26.28
N LEU A 5 5.66 -18.66 25.55
CA LEU A 5 5.23 -19.05 24.20
C LEU A 5 6.31 -18.79 23.14
N GLY A 6 7.02 -17.66 23.22
CA GLY A 6 8.12 -17.34 22.30
C GLY A 6 9.29 -18.34 22.41
N LEU A 7 9.56 -18.81 23.63
CA LEU A 7 10.53 -19.86 23.91
C LEU A 7 10.08 -21.21 23.33
N GLY A 8 8.78 -21.52 23.40
CA GLY A 8 8.20 -22.74 22.81
C GLY A 8 8.31 -22.79 21.29
N VAL A 9 8.00 -21.70 20.59
CA VAL A 9 8.09 -21.63 19.11
C VAL A 9 9.55 -21.70 18.64
N GLY A 10 10.47 -21.03 19.35
CA GLY A 10 11.90 -21.10 19.06
C GLY A 10 12.50 -22.50 19.27
N ILE A 11 12.11 -23.17 20.35
CA ILE A 11 12.54 -24.56 20.63
C ILE A 11 11.98 -25.53 19.58
N ILE A 12 10.73 -25.35 19.15
CA ILE A 12 10.11 -26.18 18.11
C ILE A 12 10.77 -25.95 16.73
N ALA A 13 11.17 -24.72 16.41
CA ALA A 13 11.92 -24.44 15.18
C ALA A 13 13.30 -25.14 15.18
N ILE A 14 13.99 -25.16 16.33
CA ILE A 14 15.27 -25.86 16.50
C ILE A 14 15.10 -27.38 16.42
N ILE A 15 14.06 -27.93 17.05
CA ILE A 15 13.72 -29.37 16.97
C ILE A 15 13.29 -29.75 15.55
N SER A 16 12.56 -28.89 14.84
CA SER A 16 12.16 -29.10 13.45
C SER A 16 13.35 -29.07 12.48
N ALA A 17 14.36 -28.24 12.76
CA ALA A 17 15.63 -28.25 12.02
C ALA A 17 16.44 -29.54 12.26
N PHE A 18 16.32 -30.15 13.45
CA PHE A 18 17.00 -31.41 13.79
C PHE A 18 16.27 -32.67 13.24
N LEU A 19 14.95 -32.61 13.05
CA LEU A 19 14.11 -33.73 12.60
C LEU A 19 14.04 -33.92 11.07
N VAL A 20 14.81 -33.15 10.29
CA VAL A 20 14.89 -33.19 8.82
C VAL A 20 15.36 -34.57 8.26
N ARG A 21 15.82 -35.50 9.11
CA ARG A 21 16.38 -36.78 8.67
C ARG A 21 15.38 -37.86 8.26
N SER A 22 14.07 -37.71 8.45
CA SER A 22 13.09 -38.67 7.89
C SER A 22 11.86 -38.02 7.25
N ALA A 23 11.56 -38.42 6.02
CA ALA A 23 10.51 -37.85 5.17
C ALA A 23 9.07 -38.03 5.71
N PHE A 24 8.87 -38.90 6.70
CA PHE A 24 7.59 -39.17 7.34
C PHE A 24 7.37 -38.31 8.58
N PHE A 25 8.37 -38.21 9.48
CA PHE A 25 8.27 -37.38 10.69
C PHE A 25 8.32 -35.87 10.39
N PHE A 26 8.97 -35.45 9.29
CA PHE A 26 8.90 -34.06 8.83
C PHE A 26 7.46 -33.63 8.47
N LYS A 27 6.66 -34.53 7.89
CA LYS A 27 5.29 -34.24 7.44
C LYS A 27 4.29 -34.14 8.59
N THR A 28 4.47 -34.93 9.64
CA THR A 28 3.64 -34.88 10.85
C THR A 28 4.04 -33.74 11.77
N SER A 29 5.34 -33.49 11.96
CA SER A 29 5.84 -32.38 12.79
C SER A 29 5.48 -31.01 12.23
N LEU A 30 5.53 -30.83 10.91
CA LEU A 30 5.14 -29.57 10.26
C LEU A 30 3.63 -29.30 10.37
N SER A 31 2.82 -30.35 10.19
CA SER A 31 1.35 -30.23 10.32
C SER A 31 0.95 -29.89 11.75
N ILE A 32 1.61 -30.50 12.76
CA ILE A 32 1.37 -30.20 14.18
C ILE A 32 1.87 -28.78 14.53
N ALA A 33 3.02 -28.35 14.02
CA ALA A 33 3.52 -26.98 14.25
C ALA A 33 2.59 -25.92 13.64
N ILE A 34 2.02 -26.19 12.46
CA ILE A 34 1.02 -25.32 11.82
C ILE A 34 -0.30 -25.33 12.61
N ILE A 35 -0.75 -26.48 13.11
CA ILE A 35 -1.92 -26.57 14.00
C ILE A 35 -1.68 -25.77 15.29
N CYS A 36 -0.49 -25.86 15.88
CA CYS A 36 -0.13 -25.07 17.07
C CYS A 36 -0.05 -23.56 16.78
N LEU A 37 0.42 -23.15 15.60
CA LEU A 37 0.40 -21.75 15.15
C LEU A 37 -1.04 -21.24 14.97
N ILE A 38 -1.91 -22.06 14.39
CA ILE A 38 -3.35 -21.77 14.22
C ILE A 38 -4.07 -21.70 15.58
N VAL A 39 -3.70 -22.55 16.54
CA VAL A 39 -4.25 -22.51 17.90
C VAL A 39 -3.70 -21.32 18.70
N ALA A 40 -2.44 -20.93 18.50
CA ALA A 40 -1.88 -19.73 19.12
C ALA A 40 -2.55 -18.44 18.59
N LEU A 41 -2.87 -18.43 17.29
CA LEU A 41 -3.74 -17.45 16.64
C LEU A 41 -5.14 -17.37 17.26
N THR A 42 -5.61 -18.45 17.91
CA THR A 42 -6.94 -18.49 18.54
C THR A 42 -7.09 -17.94 19.95
N ASN A 43 -5.99 -17.55 20.61
CA ASN A 43 -6.04 -17.10 22.01
C ASN A 43 -6.29 -15.58 22.21
N GLY A 44 -6.78 -14.87 21.19
CA GLY A 44 -7.02 -13.42 21.26
C GLY A 44 -8.42 -12.96 20.83
N PHE A 45 -9.41 -13.84 20.83
CA PHE A 45 -10.70 -13.59 20.17
C PHE A 45 -11.83 -13.20 21.12
N GLU A 46 -12.53 -12.10 20.81
CA GLU A 46 -13.89 -11.84 21.30
C GLU A 46 -14.89 -12.82 20.65
N GLU A 47 -16.00 -13.11 21.36
CA GLU A 47 -16.99 -14.12 20.99
C GLU A 47 -17.85 -13.72 19.77
N ASP A 48 -17.33 -13.84 18.54
CA ASP A 48 -18.13 -13.79 17.32
C ASP A 48 -18.31 -15.20 16.70
N PRO A 49 -19.55 -15.72 16.56
CA PRO A 49 -19.82 -17.04 15.98
C PRO A 49 -19.35 -17.20 14.52
N SER A 50 -19.19 -16.10 13.77
CA SER A 50 -18.76 -16.13 12.36
C SER A 50 -17.29 -16.50 12.19
N LEU A 51 -16.47 -16.18 13.19
CA LEU A 51 -15.03 -16.46 13.18
C LEU A 51 -14.74 -17.96 13.24
N GLY A 52 -15.54 -18.72 14.01
CA GLY A 52 -15.42 -20.17 14.10
C GLY A 52 -15.57 -20.84 12.73
N MET A 53 -16.47 -20.34 11.88
CA MET A 53 -16.65 -20.84 10.51
C MET A 53 -15.45 -20.54 9.61
N ILE A 54 -14.84 -19.36 9.75
CA ILE A 54 -13.63 -18.98 9.01
C ILE A 54 -12.47 -19.92 9.39
N CYS A 55 -12.20 -20.07 10.68
CA CYS A 55 -11.15 -20.95 11.17
C CYS A 55 -11.38 -22.41 10.76
N PHE A 56 -12.61 -22.91 10.91
CA PHE A 56 -12.97 -24.26 10.48
C PHE A 56 -12.74 -24.47 8.99
N THR A 57 -13.02 -23.47 8.16
CA THR A 57 -12.81 -23.54 6.72
C THR A 57 -11.32 -23.62 6.37
N LEU A 58 -10.48 -22.77 6.97
CA LEU A 58 -9.03 -22.80 6.73
C LEU A 58 -8.40 -24.12 7.19
N ILE A 59 -8.78 -24.60 8.38
CA ILE A 59 -8.36 -25.91 8.91
C ILE A 59 -8.86 -27.03 8.00
N GLY A 60 -10.12 -26.96 7.57
CA GLY A 60 -10.76 -27.92 6.68
C GLY A 60 -10.05 -28.03 5.34
N MET A 61 -9.57 -26.91 4.77
CA MET A 61 -8.76 -26.91 3.55
C MET A 61 -7.44 -27.67 3.72
N VAL A 62 -6.69 -27.37 4.77
CA VAL A 62 -5.41 -28.05 5.05
C VAL A 62 -5.65 -29.54 5.35
N GLY A 63 -6.67 -29.85 6.14
CA GLY A 63 -7.10 -31.22 6.44
C GLY A 63 -7.53 -32.00 5.21
N ALA A 64 -8.30 -31.39 4.30
CA ALA A 64 -8.66 -31.97 3.01
C ALA A 64 -7.41 -32.22 2.14
N GLY A 65 -6.44 -31.30 2.14
CA GLY A 65 -5.16 -31.48 1.48
C GLY A 65 -4.39 -32.70 2.00
N TYR A 66 -4.34 -32.87 3.33
CA TYR A 66 -3.73 -34.03 3.96
C TYR A 66 -4.47 -35.32 3.61
N PHE A 67 -5.80 -35.33 3.69
CA PHE A 67 -6.62 -36.49 3.36
C PHE A 67 -6.43 -36.93 1.91
N VAL A 68 -6.49 -36.00 0.95
CA VAL A 68 -6.23 -36.27 -0.47
C VAL A 68 -4.82 -36.80 -0.67
N SER A 69 -3.85 -36.36 0.12
CA SER A 69 -2.48 -36.88 0.06
C SER A 69 -2.39 -38.38 0.38
N LEU A 70 -3.35 -38.97 1.10
CA LEU A 70 -3.41 -40.40 1.43
C LEU A 70 -4.09 -41.24 0.32
N LEU A 71 -4.77 -40.60 -0.63
CA LEU A 71 -5.52 -41.27 -1.69
C LEU A 71 -4.64 -41.73 -2.86
N SER A 72 -5.24 -42.50 -3.77
CA SER A 72 -4.58 -43.02 -4.96
C SER A 72 -4.00 -41.92 -5.87
N GLU A 73 -2.98 -42.25 -6.65
CA GLU A 73 -2.30 -41.29 -7.53
C GLU A 73 -3.25 -40.64 -8.56
N LYS A 74 -4.26 -41.38 -9.04
CA LYS A 74 -5.27 -40.85 -9.97
C LYS A 74 -6.04 -39.68 -9.35
N ILE A 75 -6.44 -39.81 -8.09
CA ILE A 75 -7.18 -38.77 -7.36
C ILE A 75 -6.26 -37.59 -7.06
N ARG A 76 -5.01 -37.85 -6.64
CA ARG A 76 -4.02 -36.80 -6.32
C ARG A 76 -3.66 -35.91 -7.52
N LYS A 77 -3.88 -36.35 -8.76
CA LYS A 77 -3.64 -35.51 -9.96
C LYS A 77 -4.73 -34.47 -10.22
N VAL A 78 -5.90 -34.58 -9.59
CA VAL A 78 -7.09 -33.77 -9.92
C VAL A 78 -7.70 -33.12 -8.68
N ALA A 79 -7.92 -33.88 -7.62
CA ALA A 79 -8.57 -33.41 -6.39
C ALA A 79 -7.92 -32.18 -5.72
N PRO A 80 -6.57 -32.00 -5.73
CA PRO A 80 -5.95 -30.83 -5.09
C PRO A 80 -6.48 -29.48 -5.56
N TYR A 81 -6.88 -29.39 -6.83
CA TYR A 81 -7.34 -28.14 -7.46
C TYR A 81 -8.77 -27.77 -7.09
N PHE A 82 -9.51 -28.68 -6.44
CA PHE A 82 -10.88 -28.44 -5.98
C PHE A 82 -10.97 -28.14 -4.49
N ILE A 83 -9.88 -28.30 -3.73
CA ILE A 83 -9.86 -28.03 -2.27
C ILE A 83 -10.22 -26.56 -1.98
N GLY A 84 -9.84 -25.65 -2.87
CA GLY A 84 -10.07 -24.22 -2.72
C GLY A 84 -11.54 -23.84 -2.65
N PHE A 85 -12.44 -24.65 -3.21
CA PHE A 85 -13.88 -24.40 -3.16
C PHE A 85 -14.46 -24.50 -1.75
N LEU A 86 -13.76 -25.12 -0.79
CA LEU A 86 -14.15 -25.07 0.62
C LEU A 86 -14.18 -23.62 1.15
N ALA A 87 -13.37 -22.71 0.58
CA ALA A 87 -13.39 -21.29 0.92
C ALA A 87 -14.71 -20.58 0.59
N LEU A 88 -15.63 -21.21 -0.14
CA LEU A 88 -16.97 -20.69 -0.40
C LEU A 88 -17.94 -20.92 0.78
N ILE A 89 -17.60 -21.80 1.74
CA ILE A 89 -18.48 -22.15 2.87
C ILE A 89 -18.81 -20.93 3.76
N PRO A 90 -17.84 -20.09 4.17
CA PRO A 90 -18.11 -18.98 5.09
C PRO A 90 -18.51 -17.68 4.35
N ILE A 91 -19.02 -17.74 3.12
CA ILE A 91 -19.51 -16.53 2.43
C ILE A 91 -20.63 -15.87 3.24
N GLY A 92 -20.47 -14.57 3.51
CA GLY A 92 -21.36 -13.79 4.37
C GLY A 92 -20.91 -13.70 5.83
N ALA A 93 -19.87 -14.43 6.23
CA ALA A 93 -19.26 -14.28 7.56
C ALA A 93 -18.60 -12.90 7.70
N LYS A 94 -18.86 -12.25 8.83
CA LYS A 94 -18.19 -11.01 9.22
C LYS A 94 -17.50 -11.26 10.55
N ALA A 95 -16.22 -10.97 10.64
CA ALA A 95 -15.48 -11.13 11.88
C ALA A 95 -14.49 -9.98 12.03
N ASN A 96 -14.35 -9.46 13.25
CA ASN A 96 -13.25 -8.58 13.58
C ASN A 96 -12.08 -9.43 14.10
N TYR A 97 -10.89 -9.24 13.54
CA TYR A 97 -9.68 -9.90 14.02
C TYR A 97 -8.57 -8.88 14.25
N GLN A 98 -8.20 -8.66 15.53
CA GLN A 98 -7.13 -7.75 15.94
C GLN A 98 -7.21 -6.36 15.27
N GLY A 99 -8.41 -5.81 15.13
CA GLY A 99 -8.65 -4.50 14.50
C GLY A 99 -8.96 -4.53 13.00
N PHE A 100 -8.95 -5.71 12.36
CA PHE A 100 -9.34 -5.88 10.95
C PHE A 100 -10.78 -6.38 10.83
N ASP A 101 -11.63 -5.60 10.18
CA ASP A 101 -12.98 -6.04 9.79
C ASP A 101 -12.86 -6.95 8.55
N VAL A 102 -12.93 -8.27 8.76
CA VAL A 102 -12.93 -9.27 7.68
C VAL A 102 -14.37 -9.55 7.26
N ASN A 103 -14.74 -9.06 6.08
CA ASN A 103 -16.00 -9.42 5.42
C ASN A 103 -15.73 -10.52 4.38
N TRP A 104 -16.23 -11.73 4.62
CA TRP A 104 -15.97 -12.86 3.75
C TRP A 104 -16.89 -12.85 2.53
N THR A 105 -16.41 -12.25 1.45
CA THR A 105 -17.12 -12.16 0.16
C THR A 105 -16.60 -13.19 -0.85
N MET A 106 -17.21 -13.24 -2.04
CA MET A 106 -16.75 -14.09 -3.14
C MET A 106 -15.33 -13.72 -3.59
N GLU A 107 -15.00 -12.43 -3.58
CA GLU A 107 -13.68 -11.92 -3.93
C GLU A 107 -12.62 -12.45 -2.95
N VAL A 108 -12.92 -12.41 -1.65
CA VAL A 108 -12.05 -12.96 -0.59
C VAL A 108 -11.82 -14.46 -0.78
N ALA A 109 -12.89 -15.22 -0.95
CA ALA A 109 -12.82 -16.67 -1.17
C ALA A 109 -12.02 -17.05 -2.43
N SER A 110 -12.07 -16.21 -3.47
CA SER A 110 -11.38 -16.48 -4.74
C SER A 110 -9.86 -16.63 -4.58
N PHE A 111 -9.22 -15.93 -3.64
CA PHE A 111 -7.77 -16.02 -3.43
C PHE A 111 -7.33 -17.38 -2.91
N ALA A 112 -8.15 -18.04 -2.09
CA ALA A 112 -7.91 -19.41 -1.67
C ALA A 112 -8.00 -20.39 -2.86
N ILE A 113 -8.97 -20.18 -3.77
CA ILE A 113 -9.12 -20.96 -5.00
C ILE A 113 -7.90 -20.75 -5.91
N ILE A 114 -7.53 -19.49 -6.17
CA ILE A 114 -6.35 -19.13 -6.96
C ILE A 114 -5.10 -19.81 -6.39
N GLY A 115 -4.92 -19.78 -5.07
CA GLY A 115 -3.80 -20.46 -4.40
C GLY A 115 -3.71 -21.94 -4.74
N THR A 116 -4.85 -22.66 -4.76
CA THR A 116 -4.87 -24.09 -5.13
C THR A 116 -4.55 -24.36 -6.60
N LEU A 117 -4.76 -23.38 -7.49
CA LEU A 117 -4.55 -23.49 -8.94
C LEU A 117 -3.12 -23.15 -9.38
N ILE A 118 -2.35 -22.42 -8.57
CA ILE A 118 -0.96 -22.05 -8.91
C ILE A 118 -0.09 -23.26 -9.31
N PRO A 119 -0.10 -24.41 -8.59
CA PRO A 119 0.67 -25.58 -9.00
C PRO A 119 0.28 -26.13 -10.38
N LEU A 120 -1.00 -26.02 -10.76
CA LEU A 120 -1.50 -26.42 -12.07
C LEU A 120 -0.96 -25.48 -13.16
N LEU A 121 -1.10 -24.17 -12.93
CA LEU A 121 -0.64 -23.13 -13.87
C LEU A 121 0.87 -23.21 -14.10
N ALA A 122 1.64 -23.49 -13.05
CA ALA A 122 3.09 -23.66 -13.17
C ALA A 122 3.45 -24.93 -13.95
N LYS A 123 2.75 -26.05 -13.71
CA LYS A 123 2.98 -27.32 -14.43
C LYS A 123 2.70 -27.21 -15.94
N ILE A 124 1.66 -26.47 -16.34
CA ILE A 124 1.34 -26.24 -17.76
C ILE A 124 2.50 -25.50 -18.46
N LYS A 125 3.09 -24.51 -17.78
CA LYS A 125 4.20 -23.72 -18.33
C LYS A 125 5.53 -24.47 -18.32
N ASP A 126 5.76 -25.38 -17.37
CA ASP A 126 6.91 -26.29 -17.37
C ASP A 126 6.98 -27.11 -18.65
N TRP A 127 5.84 -27.66 -19.09
CA TRP A 127 5.76 -28.42 -20.34
C TRP A 127 6.22 -27.61 -21.55
N PHE A 128 5.79 -26.33 -21.64
CA PHE A 128 6.21 -25.43 -22.71
C PHE A 128 7.71 -25.11 -22.61
N ALA A 129 8.21 -24.85 -21.40
CA ALA A 129 9.60 -24.46 -21.18
C ALA A 129 10.61 -25.58 -21.48
N ILE A 130 10.28 -26.82 -21.11
CA ILE A 130 11.07 -27.99 -21.47
C ILE A 130 11.10 -28.14 -23.00
N ARG A 131 9.94 -27.97 -23.67
CA ARG A 131 9.81 -28.16 -25.11
C ARG A 131 10.54 -27.11 -25.95
N TRP A 132 10.51 -25.85 -25.54
CA TRP A 132 11.03 -24.72 -26.34
C TRP A 132 12.39 -24.20 -25.88
N PHE A 133 12.73 -24.36 -24.60
CA PHE A 133 13.96 -23.78 -24.01
C PHE A 133 14.92 -24.82 -23.42
N GLY A 134 14.56 -26.11 -23.41
CA GLY A 134 15.42 -27.18 -22.89
C GLY A 134 15.69 -27.06 -21.39
N ALA A 135 14.69 -26.60 -20.63
CA ALA A 135 14.79 -26.43 -19.19
C ALA A 135 14.84 -27.79 -18.44
N GLU A 136 15.46 -27.79 -17.25
CA GLU A 136 15.47 -28.95 -16.35
C GLU A 136 14.06 -29.21 -15.75
N GLU A 137 13.66 -30.48 -15.72
CA GLU A 137 12.32 -30.90 -15.28
C GLU A 137 12.07 -30.54 -13.81
N GLY A 138 10.96 -29.84 -13.52
CA GLY A 138 10.59 -29.40 -12.17
C GLY A 138 11.41 -28.20 -11.66
N ALA A 139 12.60 -27.97 -12.21
CA ALA A 139 13.42 -26.80 -11.95
C ALA A 139 12.90 -25.54 -12.65
N PHE A 140 11.82 -25.56 -13.43
CA PHE A 140 11.19 -24.34 -13.97
C PHE A 140 9.90 -23.98 -13.21
N ASN A 141 9.30 -24.97 -12.54
CA ASN A 141 8.03 -24.88 -11.82
C ASN A 141 8.09 -23.94 -10.60
N THR A 142 9.11 -24.07 -9.75
CA THR A 142 9.25 -23.22 -8.54
C THR A 142 9.39 -21.74 -8.92
N GLY A 143 10.11 -21.42 -10.00
CA GLY A 143 10.34 -20.04 -10.46
C GLY A 143 9.08 -19.42 -11.04
N ILE A 144 8.32 -20.18 -11.84
CA ILE A 144 6.98 -19.75 -12.28
C ILE A 144 6.04 -19.57 -11.09
N SER A 145 6.06 -20.50 -10.13
CA SER A 145 5.22 -20.43 -8.93
C SER A 145 5.53 -19.18 -8.12
N LEU A 146 6.82 -18.82 -7.97
CA LEU A 146 7.27 -17.57 -7.34
C LEU A 146 6.77 -16.33 -8.09
N ILE A 147 6.80 -16.32 -9.41
CA ILE A 147 6.25 -15.21 -10.21
C ILE A 147 4.75 -15.09 -10.01
N TYR A 148 4.00 -16.20 -10.06
CA TYR A 148 2.57 -16.18 -9.80
C TYR A 148 2.26 -15.73 -8.37
N PHE A 149 3.06 -16.13 -7.39
CA PHE A 149 2.90 -15.59 -6.04
C PHE A 149 3.15 -14.10 -5.99
N GLY A 150 4.19 -13.59 -6.64
CA GLY A 150 4.40 -12.15 -6.69
C GLY A 150 3.14 -11.42 -7.17
N ILE A 151 2.60 -11.85 -8.31
CA ILE A 151 1.41 -11.26 -8.92
C ILE A 151 0.18 -11.39 -7.99
N PHE A 152 -0.07 -12.58 -7.45
CA PHE A 152 -1.27 -12.82 -6.64
C PHE A 152 -1.16 -12.33 -5.19
N VAL A 153 0.05 -12.20 -4.62
CA VAL A 153 0.30 -11.51 -3.34
C VAL A 153 0.02 -10.03 -3.51
N PHE A 154 0.43 -9.43 -4.63
CA PHE A 154 0.05 -8.05 -4.95
C PHE A 154 -1.47 -7.93 -5.09
N ALA A 155 -2.11 -8.77 -5.91
CA ALA A 155 -3.56 -8.71 -6.10
C ALA A 155 -4.31 -8.92 -4.76
N SER A 156 -3.90 -9.89 -3.95
CA SER A 156 -4.57 -10.19 -2.69
C SER A 156 -4.35 -9.10 -1.64
N SER A 157 -3.14 -8.53 -1.58
CA SER A 157 -2.83 -7.35 -0.76
C SER A 157 -3.62 -6.12 -1.21
N PHE A 158 -3.85 -5.96 -2.51
CA PHE A 158 -4.62 -4.85 -3.06
C PHE A 158 -6.12 -4.96 -2.76
N PHE A 159 -6.73 -6.13 -2.96
CA PHE A 159 -8.17 -6.32 -2.80
C PHE A 159 -8.61 -6.66 -1.37
N VAL A 160 -7.79 -7.37 -0.61
CA VAL A 160 -8.17 -8.00 0.68
C VAL A 160 -7.09 -7.79 1.75
N SER A 161 -6.15 -6.87 1.53
CA SER A 161 -5.05 -6.57 2.45
C SER A 161 -4.25 -7.84 2.81
N THR A 162 -3.61 -7.86 3.97
CA THR A 162 -2.77 -8.97 4.45
C THR A 162 -3.54 -10.29 4.55
N PHE A 163 -4.84 -10.25 4.82
CA PHE A 163 -5.66 -11.45 4.94
C PHE A 163 -5.76 -12.22 3.63
N GLY A 164 -5.79 -11.52 2.49
CA GLY A 164 -5.75 -12.15 1.17
C GLY A 164 -4.49 -12.98 0.94
N VAL A 165 -3.35 -12.58 1.52
CA VAL A 165 -2.09 -13.33 1.45
C VAL A 165 -2.17 -14.64 2.23
N ILE A 166 -2.84 -14.64 3.40
CA ILE A 166 -3.08 -15.84 4.21
C ILE A 166 -3.95 -16.85 3.45
N LEU A 167 -4.99 -16.38 2.76
CA LEU A 167 -5.86 -17.23 1.95
C LEU A 167 -5.12 -17.85 0.78
N LEU A 168 -4.34 -17.04 0.07
CA LEU A 168 -3.50 -17.50 -1.04
C LEU A 168 -2.51 -18.58 -0.57
N ALA A 169 -1.82 -18.33 0.57
CA ALA A 169 -0.89 -19.27 1.18
C ALA A 169 -1.58 -20.58 1.59
N THR A 170 -2.77 -20.49 2.18
CA THR A 170 -3.56 -21.65 2.64
C THR A 170 -3.99 -22.52 1.47
N GLY A 171 -4.52 -21.93 0.41
CA GLY A 171 -4.88 -22.65 -0.82
C GLY A 171 -3.68 -23.34 -1.45
N TYR A 172 -2.58 -22.62 -1.62
CA TYR A 172 -1.38 -23.21 -2.20
C TYR A 172 -0.78 -24.33 -1.35
N PHE A 173 -0.73 -24.14 -0.04
CA PHE A 173 -0.21 -25.14 0.89
C PHE A 173 -1.08 -26.41 0.87
N ALA A 174 -2.40 -26.27 0.92
CA ALA A 174 -3.33 -27.40 0.88
C ALA A 174 -3.20 -28.22 -0.42
N SER A 175 -3.11 -27.54 -1.57
CA SER A 175 -2.92 -28.19 -2.88
C SER A 175 -1.54 -28.86 -2.98
N SER A 176 -0.48 -28.20 -2.50
CA SER A 176 0.89 -28.75 -2.48
C SER A 176 1.04 -29.96 -1.56
N LEU A 177 0.33 -29.96 -0.43
CA LEU A 177 0.25 -31.09 0.50
C LEU A 177 -0.42 -32.29 -0.15
N ALA A 178 -1.54 -32.07 -0.83
CA ALA A 178 -2.26 -33.10 -1.57
C ALA A 178 -1.44 -33.70 -2.72
N LEU A 179 -0.66 -32.85 -3.42
CA LEU A 179 0.26 -33.26 -4.49
C LEU A 179 1.54 -33.94 -3.96
N ARG A 180 1.81 -33.88 -2.65
CA ARG A 180 3.07 -34.32 -2.02
C ARG A 180 4.31 -33.65 -2.64
N SER A 181 4.20 -32.38 -3.02
CA SER A 181 5.31 -31.62 -3.59
C SER A 181 6.21 -31.04 -2.48
N ASN A 182 7.45 -31.52 -2.36
CA ASN A 182 8.39 -31.01 -1.34
C ASN A 182 8.73 -29.53 -1.57
N ALA A 183 9.04 -29.16 -2.83
CA ALA A 183 9.32 -27.76 -3.20
C ALA A 183 8.07 -26.87 -3.00
N GLY A 184 6.89 -27.41 -3.32
CA GLY A 184 5.62 -26.70 -3.09
C GLY A 184 5.36 -26.45 -1.60
N LEU A 185 5.59 -27.44 -0.75
CA LEU A 185 5.42 -27.28 0.70
C LEU A 185 6.39 -26.23 1.28
N GLN A 186 7.65 -26.22 0.85
CA GLN A 186 8.62 -25.21 1.28
C GLN A 186 8.17 -23.79 0.89
N LEU A 187 7.75 -23.60 -0.36
CA LEU A 187 7.20 -22.33 -0.82
C LEU A 187 5.94 -21.90 -0.05
N GLY A 188 5.06 -22.85 0.31
CA GLY A 188 3.88 -22.56 1.11
C GLY A 188 4.23 -22.04 2.51
N ILE A 189 5.26 -22.61 3.15
CA ILE A 189 5.75 -22.10 4.45
C ILE A 189 6.27 -20.67 4.32
N VAL A 190 7.06 -20.39 3.27
CA VAL A 190 7.58 -19.04 3.01
C VAL A 190 6.43 -18.03 2.88
N LEU A 191 5.34 -18.38 2.20
CA LEU A 191 4.18 -17.50 2.08
C LEU A 191 3.48 -17.25 3.42
N PHE A 192 3.33 -18.26 4.28
CA PHE A 192 2.82 -18.05 5.62
C PHE A 192 3.72 -17.13 6.45
N SER A 193 5.04 -17.27 6.32
CA SER A 193 5.99 -16.36 6.97
C SER A 193 5.82 -14.92 6.46
N ILE A 194 5.71 -14.72 5.14
CA ILE A 194 5.49 -13.40 4.54
C ILE A 194 4.16 -12.80 5.01
N ALA A 195 3.08 -13.59 4.99
CA ALA A 195 1.77 -13.16 5.45
C ALA A 195 1.83 -12.73 6.93
N TRP A 196 2.55 -13.48 7.76
CA TRP A 196 2.75 -13.14 9.16
C TRP A 196 3.60 -11.88 9.36
N THR A 197 4.65 -11.72 8.56
CA THR A 197 5.50 -10.52 8.59
C THR A 197 4.68 -9.28 8.20
N LEU A 198 3.95 -9.34 7.10
CA LEU A 198 3.04 -8.27 6.68
C LEU A 198 2.01 -7.94 7.75
N PHE A 199 1.46 -8.97 8.40
CA PHE A 199 0.47 -8.81 9.46
C PHE A 199 1.07 -8.10 10.67
N SER A 200 2.25 -8.56 11.11
CA SER A 200 2.96 -8.00 12.25
C SER A 200 3.41 -6.56 11.99
N LEU A 201 3.94 -6.28 10.79
CA LEU A 201 4.35 -4.94 10.40
C LEU A 201 3.17 -3.95 10.40
N ASN A 202 1.97 -4.41 10.01
CA ASN A 202 0.77 -3.57 10.01
C ASN A 202 0.26 -3.23 11.42
N SER A 203 0.63 -4.02 12.42
CA SER A 203 0.29 -3.77 13.84
C SER A 203 1.23 -2.78 14.54
N LEU A 204 2.33 -2.36 13.90
CA LEU A 204 3.33 -1.48 14.48
C LEU A 204 3.14 -0.04 14.00
N GLU A 205 2.88 0.88 14.94
CA GLU A 205 2.81 2.32 14.64
C GLU A 205 4.19 2.86 14.18
N GLY A 206 4.20 3.64 13.09
CA GLY A 206 5.40 4.35 12.63
C GLY A 206 6.24 3.64 11.55
N ILE A 207 5.81 2.50 11.02
CA ILE A 207 6.45 1.86 9.85
C ILE A 207 5.95 2.53 8.58
N SER A 208 6.86 2.80 7.64
CA SER A 208 6.50 3.38 6.34
C SER A 208 5.60 2.44 5.54
N ASP A 209 4.45 2.93 5.08
CA ASP A 209 3.48 2.23 4.23
C ASP A 209 4.14 1.55 3.00
N SER A 210 5.27 2.07 2.53
CA SER A 210 6.04 1.52 1.40
C SER A 210 6.48 0.07 1.57
N LEU A 211 6.76 -0.39 2.80
CA LEU A 211 7.16 -1.79 3.09
C LEU A 211 5.96 -2.74 3.14
N LEU A 212 4.76 -2.19 3.34
CA LEU A 212 3.50 -2.93 3.37
C LEU A 212 2.83 -3.00 2.00
N LYS A 213 3.22 -2.15 1.04
CA LYS A 213 2.64 -2.17 -0.31
C LYS A 213 2.90 -3.52 -1.02
N GLY A 214 1.82 -4.14 -1.50
CA GLY A 214 1.88 -5.42 -2.22
C GLY A 214 2.77 -5.40 -3.48
N ASN A 215 2.95 -4.23 -4.10
CA ASN A 215 3.76 -4.08 -5.32
C ASN A 215 5.27 -4.29 -5.06
N LEU A 216 5.77 -3.97 -3.86
CA LEU A 216 7.15 -4.28 -3.43
C LEU A 216 7.35 -5.79 -3.30
N TRP A 217 6.42 -6.47 -2.62
CA TRP A 217 6.46 -7.92 -2.41
C TRP A 217 6.32 -8.70 -3.72
N MET A 218 5.50 -8.19 -4.65
CA MET A 218 5.48 -8.67 -6.02
C MET A 218 6.84 -8.56 -6.68
N GLY A 219 7.49 -7.40 -6.57
CA GLY A 219 8.86 -7.20 -7.04
C GLY A 219 9.82 -8.26 -6.47
N ILE A 220 9.84 -8.45 -5.15
CA ILE A 220 10.72 -9.41 -4.47
C ILE A 220 10.50 -10.84 -5.00
N LEU A 221 9.25 -11.29 -5.05
CA LEU A 221 8.92 -12.66 -5.47
C LEU A 221 9.15 -12.88 -6.97
N VAL A 222 8.84 -11.89 -7.81
CA VAL A 222 9.13 -11.93 -9.25
C VAL A 222 10.63 -11.91 -9.49
N GLY A 223 11.41 -11.12 -8.75
CA GLY A 223 12.87 -11.08 -8.84
C GLY A 223 13.51 -12.41 -8.45
N LEU A 224 13.05 -13.02 -7.35
CA LEU A 224 13.45 -14.37 -6.91
C LEU A 224 13.14 -15.41 -7.99
N GLY A 225 11.90 -15.43 -8.49
CA GLY A 225 11.45 -16.41 -9.49
C GLY A 225 12.14 -16.25 -10.83
N SER A 226 12.43 -15.02 -11.25
CA SER A 226 13.09 -14.70 -12.51
C SER A 226 14.53 -15.23 -12.55
N LEU A 227 15.31 -15.05 -11.47
CA LEU A 227 16.64 -15.66 -11.39
C LEU A 227 16.60 -17.18 -11.28
N TRP A 228 15.60 -17.72 -10.58
CA TRP A 228 15.45 -19.16 -10.48
C TRP A 228 15.21 -19.78 -11.86
N ILE A 229 14.39 -19.13 -12.69
CA ILE A 229 14.19 -19.50 -14.10
C ILE A 229 15.47 -19.39 -14.93
N SER A 230 16.26 -18.32 -14.77
CA SER A 230 17.53 -18.15 -15.49
C SER A 230 18.47 -19.32 -15.31
N LYS A 231 18.53 -19.87 -14.09
CA LYS A 231 19.41 -20.99 -13.76
C LYS A 231 18.96 -22.31 -14.41
N SER A 232 17.67 -22.48 -14.60
CA SER A 232 17.07 -23.75 -15.06
C SER A 232 17.22 -23.99 -16.56
N ILE A 233 17.68 -22.98 -17.31
CA ILE A 233 17.93 -23.05 -18.75
C ILE A 233 19.38 -23.50 -18.97
N LYS A 234 19.59 -24.79 -19.28
CA LYS A 234 20.91 -25.44 -19.40
C LYS A 234 21.56 -25.37 -20.80
N ASN A 235 20.95 -24.70 -21.77
CA ASN A 235 21.38 -24.82 -23.16
C ASN A 235 22.80 -24.25 -23.38
N GLU A 236 23.77 -25.10 -23.70
CA GLU A 236 25.20 -24.76 -23.87
C GLU A 236 25.47 -23.83 -25.07
N LYS A 237 24.54 -23.77 -26.03
CA LYS A 237 24.63 -22.84 -27.16
C LYS A 237 24.47 -21.39 -26.69
N SER A 238 25.13 -20.45 -27.39
CA SER A 238 25.05 -19.00 -27.13
C SER A 238 23.61 -18.47 -26.99
N SER A 239 22.63 -19.10 -27.64
CA SER A 239 21.20 -18.78 -27.49
C SER A 239 20.62 -19.06 -26.10
N GLY A 240 21.11 -20.08 -25.38
CA GLY A 240 20.63 -20.39 -24.03
C GLY A 240 20.93 -19.28 -23.02
N VAL A 241 22.12 -18.69 -23.13
CA VAL A 241 22.55 -17.54 -22.32
C VAL A 241 21.73 -16.29 -22.63
N PHE A 242 21.33 -16.11 -23.90
CA PHE A 242 20.46 -15.02 -24.30
C PHE A 242 19.07 -15.15 -23.67
N PHE A 243 18.43 -16.31 -23.80
CA PHE A 243 17.09 -16.54 -23.23
C PHE A 243 17.08 -16.48 -21.70
N SER A 244 18.14 -16.95 -21.05
CA SER A 244 18.25 -16.91 -19.58
C SER A 244 18.40 -15.51 -18.99
N LEU A 245 18.72 -14.49 -19.80
CA LEU A 245 18.73 -13.07 -19.39
C LEU A 245 17.50 -12.32 -19.88
N VAL A 246 17.09 -12.53 -21.12
CA VAL A 246 16.00 -11.76 -21.76
C VAL A 246 14.64 -12.09 -21.17
N ILE A 247 14.35 -13.37 -20.89
CA ILE A 247 13.05 -13.77 -20.32
C ILE A 247 12.84 -13.12 -18.92
N PRO A 248 13.78 -13.22 -17.97
CA PRO A 248 13.72 -12.49 -16.70
C PRO A 248 13.51 -10.99 -16.84
N LEU A 249 14.26 -10.33 -17.74
CA LEU A 249 14.17 -8.89 -17.94
C LEU A 249 12.80 -8.48 -18.48
N LEU A 250 12.25 -9.27 -19.41
CA LEU A 250 10.91 -9.04 -19.93
C LEU A 250 9.86 -9.22 -18.84
N VAL A 251 9.96 -10.27 -18.03
CA VAL A 251 9.02 -10.51 -16.92
C VAL A 251 9.05 -9.34 -15.94
N VAL A 252 10.22 -8.92 -15.46
CA VAL A 252 10.33 -7.77 -14.56
C VAL A 252 9.84 -6.50 -15.23
N GLY A 253 10.22 -6.26 -16.49
CA GLY A 253 9.79 -5.08 -17.25
C GLY A 253 8.27 -4.98 -17.40
N VAL A 254 7.58 -6.09 -17.70
CA VAL A 254 6.11 -6.13 -17.80
C VAL A 254 5.48 -5.80 -16.46
N VAL A 255 5.94 -6.43 -15.37
CA VAL A 255 5.34 -6.21 -14.05
C VAL A 255 5.60 -4.78 -13.55
N VAL A 256 6.78 -4.22 -13.82
CA VAL A 256 7.11 -2.82 -13.51
C VAL A 256 6.26 -1.86 -14.34
N SER A 257 6.00 -2.19 -15.62
CA SER A 257 5.19 -1.36 -16.53
C SER A 257 3.73 -1.22 -16.10
N PHE A 258 3.21 -2.10 -15.24
CA PHE A 258 1.89 -1.88 -14.63
C PHE A 258 1.82 -0.59 -13.82
N GLY A 259 2.96 -0.07 -13.36
CA GLY A 259 3.09 1.26 -12.76
C GLY A 259 2.62 2.40 -13.68
N LEU A 260 2.64 2.22 -15.00
CA LEU A 260 2.19 3.22 -15.97
C LEU A 260 0.66 3.30 -16.03
N ILE A 261 -0.03 2.22 -15.65
CA ILE A 261 -1.49 2.19 -15.56
C ILE A 261 -1.92 2.80 -14.22
N ASN A 262 -1.26 2.38 -13.13
CA ASN A 262 -1.48 2.91 -11.79
C ASN A 262 -0.17 2.78 -10.99
N GLU A 263 0.28 3.84 -10.34
CA GLU A 263 1.54 3.85 -9.55
C GLU A 263 1.56 2.76 -8.47
N ASN A 264 0.39 2.33 -7.97
CA ASN A 264 0.28 1.28 -6.98
C ASN A 264 0.35 -0.13 -7.56
N PHE A 265 0.19 -0.32 -8.88
CA PHE A 265 0.22 -1.65 -9.50
C PHE A 265 1.63 -2.12 -9.87
N GLY A 266 2.58 -1.20 -9.95
CA GLY A 266 3.96 -1.52 -10.33
C GLY A 266 4.92 -0.40 -9.95
N GLY A 267 5.74 0.03 -10.90
CA GLY A 267 6.62 1.19 -10.74
C GLY A 267 7.88 0.92 -9.92
N MET A 268 8.40 1.98 -9.30
CA MET A 268 9.66 1.93 -8.55
C MET A 268 9.67 0.93 -7.39
N PRO A 269 8.62 0.78 -6.57
CA PRO A 269 8.61 -0.22 -5.50
C PRO A 269 8.78 -1.65 -6.02
N THR A 270 8.08 -2.00 -7.09
CA THR A 270 8.23 -3.31 -7.76
C THR A 270 9.63 -3.49 -8.33
N TYR A 271 10.19 -2.44 -8.92
CA TYR A 271 11.55 -2.50 -9.47
C TYR A 271 12.61 -2.75 -8.39
N LEU A 272 12.55 -2.00 -7.29
CA LEU A 272 13.43 -2.17 -6.14
C LEU A 272 13.24 -3.55 -5.51
N GLY A 273 12.00 -4.01 -5.39
CA GLY A 273 11.69 -5.37 -4.95
C GLY A 273 12.36 -6.40 -5.84
N ALA A 274 12.32 -6.24 -7.17
CA ALA A 274 12.96 -7.17 -8.11
C ALA A 274 14.49 -7.22 -7.94
N ILE A 275 15.14 -6.08 -7.64
CA ILE A 275 16.57 -6.03 -7.31
C ILE A 275 16.86 -6.79 -6.01
N ILE A 276 16.08 -6.55 -4.95
CA ILE A 276 16.24 -7.22 -3.65
C ILE A 276 16.04 -8.73 -3.81
N GLY A 277 14.96 -9.13 -4.47
CA GLY A 277 14.59 -10.52 -4.68
C GLY A 277 15.62 -11.27 -5.51
N SER A 278 16.07 -10.70 -6.62
CA SER A 278 17.14 -11.30 -7.43
C SER A 278 18.46 -11.39 -6.66
N SER A 279 18.85 -10.37 -5.91
CA SER A 279 20.06 -10.43 -5.08
C SER A 279 19.98 -11.53 -4.01
N LEU A 280 18.82 -11.71 -3.39
CA LEU A 280 18.58 -12.76 -2.40
C LEU A 280 18.62 -14.17 -3.03
N ALA A 281 18.02 -14.35 -4.21
CA ALA A 281 18.10 -15.61 -4.97
C ALA A 281 19.56 -15.97 -5.29
N LEU A 282 20.39 -14.99 -5.65
CA LEU A 282 21.80 -15.22 -5.92
C LEU A 282 22.57 -15.70 -4.69
N ALA A 283 22.21 -15.20 -3.50
CA ALA A 283 22.86 -15.56 -2.24
C ALA A 283 22.43 -16.94 -1.70
N LEU A 284 21.16 -17.31 -1.87
CA LEU A 284 20.59 -18.52 -1.26
C LEU A 284 20.63 -19.76 -2.16
N VAL A 285 20.73 -19.60 -3.48
CA VAL A 285 20.66 -20.73 -4.41
C VAL A 285 22.07 -21.30 -4.63
N GLU A 286 22.37 -22.44 -3.99
CA GLU A 286 23.64 -23.16 -4.12
C GLU A 286 24.02 -23.43 -5.58
N ARG A 287 25.26 -23.13 -5.95
CA ARG A 287 25.80 -23.38 -7.29
C ARG A 287 26.32 -24.82 -7.36
N LYS A 288 25.91 -25.58 -8.38
CA LYS A 288 26.67 -26.78 -8.77
C LYS A 288 27.96 -26.29 -9.45
N GLU A 289 29.10 -26.88 -9.07
CA GLU A 289 30.39 -26.58 -9.69
C GLU A 289 30.30 -26.75 -11.22
N GLY A 290 30.67 -25.71 -11.97
CA GLY A 290 30.71 -25.73 -13.44
C GLY A 290 29.63 -24.91 -14.18
N GLU A 291 28.61 -24.37 -13.50
CA GLU A 291 27.63 -23.47 -14.14
C GLU A 291 28.21 -22.03 -14.30
N LYS A 292 28.00 -21.41 -15.48
CA LYS A 292 28.62 -20.12 -15.85
C LYS A 292 28.30 -19.02 -14.81
N PRO A 293 29.28 -18.53 -14.04
CA PRO A 293 29.05 -17.61 -12.92
C PRO A 293 28.53 -16.22 -13.34
N PHE A 294 28.65 -15.88 -14.63
CA PHE A 294 28.36 -14.56 -15.14
C PHE A 294 26.86 -14.25 -15.26
N VAL A 295 26.01 -15.21 -15.62
CA VAL A 295 24.60 -14.92 -15.96
C VAL A 295 23.79 -14.46 -14.75
N GLY A 296 23.94 -15.14 -13.61
CA GLY A 296 23.21 -14.79 -12.38
C GLY A 296 23.65 -13.47 -11.74
N ILE A 297 24.88 -13.02 -12.01
CA ILE A 297 25.41 -11.73 -11.52
C ILE A 297 25.02 -10.58 -12.46
N VAL A 298 25.01 -10.85 -13.78
CA VAL A 298 24.69 -9.83 -14.79
C VAL A 298 23.25 -9.32 -14.66
N PHE A 299 22.29 -10.19 -14.33
CA PHE A 299 20.88 -9.78 -14.20
C PHE A 299 20.62 -8.68 -13.16
N PRO A 300 20.98 -8.82 -11.86
CA PRO A 300 20.79 -7.75 -10.88
C PRO A 300 21.64 -6.51 -11.20
N LEU A 301 22.83 -6.66 -11.82
CA LEU A 301 23.63 -5.51 -12.26
C LEU A 301 22.95 -4.70 -13.36
N ILE A 302 22.31 -5.37 -14.32
CA ILE A 302 21.49 -4.70 -15.33
C ILE A 302 20.37 -3.93 -14.63
N LEU A 303 19.65 -4.56 -13.69
CA LEU A 303 18.61 -3.85 -12.95
C LEU A 303 19.16 -2.64 -12.17
N ILE A 304 20.32 -2.75 -11.52
CA ILE A 304 20.92 -1.59 -10.85
C ILE A 304 21.23 -0.46 -11.85
N GLY A 305 21.76 -0.79 -13.03
CA GLY A 305 22.11 0.18 -14.08
C GLY A 305 20.91 0.96 -14.65
N PHE A 306 19.71 0.37 -14.64
CA PHE A 306 18.49 1.02 -15.15
C PHE A 306 17.68 1.78 -14.09
N THR A 307 18.13 1.80 -12.82
CA THR A 307 17.41 2.47 -11.70
C THR A 307 17.06 3.93 -12.00
N THR A 308 18.01 4.72 -12.47
CA THR A 308 17.81 6.17 -12.74
C THR A 308 16.84 6.43 -13.90
N SER A 309 16.89 5.58 -14.93
CA SER A 309 16.00 5.70 -16.09
C SER A 309 14.57 5.36 -15.73
N ILE A 310 14.38 4.40 -14.82
CA ILE A 310 13.05 3.97 -14.37
C ILE A 310 12.47 4.98 -13.38
N ASP A 311 13.29 5.56 -12.51
CA ASP A 311 12.87 6.64 -11.61
C ASP A 311 12.35 7.85 -12.40
N ALA A 312 13.03 8.23 -13.50
CA ALA A 312 12.57 9.29 -14.39
C ALA A 312 11.24 9.01 -15.09
N VAL A 313 10.87 7.74 -15.29
CA VAL A 313 9.60 7.34 -15.92
C VAL A 313 8.43 7.41 -14.94
N PHE A 314 8.67 7.17 -13.65
CA PHE A 314 7.62 7.09 -12.62
C PHE A 314 7.54 8.32 -11.71
N GLN A 315 8.31 9.38 -11.98
CA GLN A 315 8.14 10.68 -11.32
C GLN A 315 7.42 11.67 -12.25
N PRO A 316 6.08 11.79 -12.18
CA PRO A 316 5.44 13.02 -12.62
C PRO A 316 5.74 14.09 -11.56
N GLU A 317 6.70 14.97 -11.87
CA GLU A 317 6.90 16.31 -11.29
C GLU A 317 6.29 16.52 -9.88
N LYS A 318 6.84 15.86 -8.85
CA LYS A 318 6.45 16.15 -7.46
C LYS A 318 6.91 17.57 -7.12
N LEU A 319 5.95 18.49 -7.10
CA LEU A 319 6.09 19.88 -6.69
C LEU A 319 6.87 20.01 -5.37
N LYS A 320 8.15 20.39 -5.47
CA LYS A 320 8.87 21.04 -4.37
C LYS A 320 8.32 22.47 -4.25
N VAL A 321 7.24 22.64 -3.50
CA VAL A 321 6.77 23.97 -3.10
C VAL A 321 7.61 24.41 -1.91
N GLU A 322 8.63 25.24 -2.18
CA GLU A 322 9.34 25.98 -1.14
C GLU A 322 8.38 27.02 -0.53
N THR A 323 8.07 26.85 0.76
CA THR A 323 7.37 27.85 1.56
C THR A 323 8.27 29.07 1.72
N LEU A 324 7.71 30.26 1.52
CA LEU A 324 8.45 31.53 1.67
C LEU A 324 8.90 31.76 3.13
N LEU A 325 8.24 31.10 4.07
CA LEU A 325 8.56 31.16 5.50
C LEU A 325 9.78 30.28 5.90
N ASP A 326 10.14 29.27 5.10
CA ASP A 326 11.21 28.31 5.45
C ASP A 326 12.63 28.89 5.26
N THR A 327 12.76 29.95 4.47
CA THR A 327 14.07 30.58 4.19
C THR A 327 14.72 31.27 5.39
N SER A 328 14.08 31.25 6.56
CA SER A 328 14.55 31.95 7.78
C SER A 328 15.16 31.04 8.85
N SER A 329 15.10 29.71 8.73
CA SER A 329 15.48 28.79 9.82
C SER A 329 16.62 27.84 9.46
N THR A 330 17.84 28.38 9.35
CA THR A 330 19.04 27.57 9.60
C THR A 330 19.27 27.43 11.10
N GLY A 331 19.13 26.22 11.62
CA GLY A 331 19.81 25.83 12.86
C GLY A 331 18.99 25.06 13.89
N THR A 332 19.40 23.80 14.06
CA THR A 332 19.34 22.97 15.28
C THR A 332 18.02 22.27 15.65
N ASN A 333 18.09 20.94 15.59
CA ASN A 333 17.19 19.96 16.21
C ASN A 333 16.81 20.34 17.65
N LYS A 334 15.54 20.64 17.88
CA LYS A 334 14.83 20.44 19.14
C LYS A 334 13.40 19.98 18.84
N SER A 335 12.93 19.06 19.68
CA SER A 335 11.61 18.42 19.69
C SER A 335 10.48 19.29 19.10
N ASN A 336 9.88 18.81 18.01
CA ASN A 336 8.75 19.45 17.34
C ASN A 336 7.47 19.34 18.19
N GLU A 337 7.23 20.32 19.06
CA GLU A 337 5.86 20.78 19.26
C GLU A 337 5.42 21.43 17.95
N LYS A 338 4.35 20.92 17.35
CA LYS A 338 3.77 21.45 16.11
C LYS A 338 3.26 22.86 16.41
N LYS A 339 4.04 23.89 16.07
CA LYS A 339 3.65 25.30 16.25
C LYS A 339 2.35 25.57 15.49
N ASP A 340 1.40 26.23 16.14
CA ASP A 340 0.14 26.58 15.51
C ASP A 340 0.39 27.61 14.40
N VAL A 341 -0.28 27.46 13.26
CA VAL A 341 -0.27 28.44 12.17
C VAL A 341 -0.72 29.83 12.66
N MET A 342 -1.57 29.88 13.68
CA MET A 342 -2.02 31.09 14.36
C MET A 342 -1.10 31.53 15.53
N ASP A 343 0.08 30.94 15.72
CA ASP A 343 1.08 31.45 16.69
C ASP A 343 2.00 32.51 16.05
N ILE A 344 1.92 32.71 14.74
CA ILE A 344 2.72 33.70 14.01
C ILE A 344 2.22 35.11 14.36
N PRO A 345 3.10 36.06 14.76
CA PRO A 345 2.66 37.40 15.14
C PRO A 345 2.02 38.12 13.96
N ALA A 346 0.88 38.75 14.20
CA ALA A 346 0.19 39.53 13.18
C ALA A 346 0.97 40.80 12.83
N ILE A 347 0.92 41.17 11.55
CA ILE A 347 1.40 42.46 11.04
C ILE A 347 0.18 43.30 10.69
N ALA A 348 0.26 44.62 10.86
CA ALA A 348 -0.80 45.53 10.42
C ALA A 348 -0.68 45.82 8.92
N LEU A 349 -1.80 45.73 8.20
CA LEU A 349 -1.91 46.21 6.82
C LEU A 349 -1.86 47.75 6.78
N THR A 350 -1.29 48.31 5.71
CA THR A 350 -1.11 49.76 5.52
C THR A 350 -1.88 50.24 4.29
N ASP A 351 -2.25 51.53 4.22
CA ASP A 351 -3.04 52.10 3.12
C ASP A 351 -2.48 51.81 1.71
N GLY A 352 -1.17 51.55 1.60
CA GLY A 352 -0.50 51.16 0.37
C GLY A 352 -0.85 49.75 -0.15
N ASP A 353 -1.51 48.92 0.66
CA ASP A 353 -1.88 47.53 0.34
C ASP A 353 -3.28 47.42 -0.32
N ALA A 354 -4.01 48.54 -0.45
CA ALA A 354 -5.32 48.59 -1.09
C ALA A 354 -5.31 47.97 -2.52
N GLY A 355 -6.33 47.21 -2.88
CA GLY A 355 -6.43 46.62 -4.22
C GLY A 355 -6.94 45.17 -4.25
N ALA A 356 -6.96 44.62 -5.46
CA ALA A 356 -7.28 43.21 -5.70
C ALA A 356 -5.99 42.39 -5.66
N TRP A 357 -6.05 41.23 -5.01
CA TRP A 357 -4.92 40.34 -4.78
C TRP A 357 -5.32 38.90 -5.13
N LYS A 358 -4.43 38.16 -5.77
CA LYS A 358 -4.66 36.79 -6.25
C LYS A 358 -3.62 35.82 -5.72
N SER A 359 -4.04 34.60 -5.42
CA SER A 359 -3.13 33.57 -4.88
C SER A 359 -2.07 33.11 -5.85
N ILE A 360 -0.84 33.01 -5.36
CA ILE A 360 0.28 32.35 -6.01
C ILE A 360 0.31 30.90 -5.53
N LEU A 361 -0.17 29.97 -6.36
CA LEU A 361 -0.33 28.56 -5.98
C LEU A 361 0.98 27.91 -5.54
N SER A 362 2.11 28.24 -6.19
CA SER A 362 3.44 27.70 -5.85
C SER A 362 3.97 28.13 -4.48
N ASN A 363 3.30 29.06 -3.80
CA ASN A 363 3.70 29.58 -2.50
C ASN A 363 2.52 29.60 -1.51
N SER A 364 1.49 28.81 -1.79
CA SER A 364 0.30 28.70 -0.95
C SER A 364 0.02 27.23 -0.61
N LYS A 365 -0.55 26.99 0.57
CA LYS A 365 -0.96 25.69 1.08
C LYS A 365 -2.36 25.76 1.66
N LEU A 366 -3.16 24.74 1.37
CA LEU A 366 -4.47 24.51 1.97
C LEU A 366 -4.50 23.07 2.47
N GLU A 367 -4.47 22.91 3.79
CA GLU A 367 -4.33 21.64 4.49
C GLU A 367 -5.56 21.35 5.34
N PHE A 368 -5.80 20.07 5.60
CA PHE A 368 -6.87 19.63 6.48
C PHE A 368 -6.45 18.44 7.34
N GLU A 369 -7.07 18.30 8.50
CA GLU A 369 -6.93 17.15 9.39
C GLU A 369 -8.30 16.67 9.87
N VAL A 370 -8.51 15.35 9.83
CA VAL A 370 -9.76 14.69 10.22
C VAL A 370 -9.45 13.42 11.00
N GLY A 371 -10.28 13.06 11.98
CA GLY A 371 -10.07 11.87 12.82
C GLY A 371 -10.11 12.16 14.31
N PRO A 372 -10.14 11.10 15.15
CA PRO A 372 -10.00 11.23 16.59
C PRO A 372 -8.59 11.74 16.98
N PRO A 373 -8.41 12.32 18.18
CA PRO A 373 -7.11 12.82 18.64
C PRO A 373 -5.97 11.80 18.60
N ALA A 374 -6.30 10.51 18.73
CA ALA A 374 -5.33 9.41 18.68
C ALA A 374 -4.91 9.01 17.25
N SER A 375 -5.67 9.38 16.22
CA SER A 375 -5.41 8.99 14.83
C SER A 375 -5.97 10.03 13.85
N ARG A 376 -5.20 11.11 13.64
CA ARG A 376 -5.53 12.17 12.68
C ARG A 376 -4.99 11.83 11.30
N THR A 377 -5.86 11.89 10.29
CA THR A 377 -5.49 11.85 8.88
C THR A 377 -5.27 13.27 8.39
N ALA A 378 -4.06 13.57 7.92
CA ALA A 378 -3.73 14.84 7.28
C ALA A 378 -3.91 14.75 5.75
N GLY A 379 -4.25 15.88 5.14
CA GLY A 379 -4.32 16.03 3.70
C GLY A 379 -4.23 17.49 3.26
N ALA A 380 -4.26 17.70 1.94
CA ALA A 380 -4.13 19.00 1.31
C ALA A 380 -4.90 19.08 -0.02
N PHE A 381 -5.18 20.29 -0.48
CA PHE A 381 -5.68 20.55 -1.83
C PHE A 381 -4.57 21.15 -2.69
N LYS A 382 -4.25 20.48 -3.80
CA LYS A 382 -3.15 20.88 -4.70
C LYS A 382 -3.50 22.02 -5.64
N GLU A 383 -4.78 22.23 -5.94
CA GLU A 383 -5.25 23.25 -6.87
C GLU A 383 -6.37 24.07 -6.25
N PHE A 384 -6.06 25.32 -5.92
CA PHE A 384 -7.03 26.30 -5.46
C PHE A 384 -6.65 27.72 -5.93
N LYS A 385 -7.62 28.61 -5.87
CA LYS A 385 -7.47 30.03 -6.16
C LYS A 385 -8.14 30.83 -5.07
N THR A 386 -7.45 31.87 -4.60
CA THR A 386 -7.98 32.81 -3.62
C THR A 386 -7.90 34.21 -4.19
N ASP A 387 -9.04 34.91 -4.18
CA ASP A 387 -9.16 36.32 -4.56
C ASP A 387 -9.53 37.14 -3.34
N ILE A 388 -8.73 38.14 -3.03
CA ILE A 388 -8.92 39.05 -1.90
C ILE A 388 -9.04 40.48 -2.41
N GLN A 389 -10.01 41.23 -1.86
CA GLN A 389 -10.14 42.66 -2.09
C GLN A 389 -9.91 43.42 -0.79
N LEU A 390 -8.90 44.29 -0.80
CA LEU A 390 -8.67 45.28 0.25
C LEU A 390 -9.28 46.63 -0.18
N ASP A 391 -9.91 47.33 0.77
CA ASP A 391 -10.43 48.68 0.55
C ASP A 391 -9.33 49.75 0.60
N LYS A 392 -9.72 51.03 0.51
CA LYS A 392 -8.77 52.16 0.50
C LYS A 392 -7.99 52.33 1.82
N SER A 393 -8.49 51.76 2.91
CA SER A 393 -7.85 51.75 4.23
C SER A 393 -7.16 50.41 4.51
N ALA A 394 -6.93 49.61 3.46
CA ALA A 394 -6.37 48.27 3.52
C ALA A 394 -7.12 47.29 4.46
N ILE A 395 -8.43 47.50 4.62
CA ILE A 395 -9.32 46.60 5.35
C ILE A 395 -9.87 45.57 4.37
N LEU A 396 -9.91 44.30 4.79
CA LEU A 396 -10.45 43.22 4.00
C LEU A 396 -11.95 43.40 3.73
N LYS A 397 -12.30 43.54 2.45
CA LYS A 397 -13.67 43.79 1.98
C LYS A 397 -14.36 42.53 1.45
N SER A 398 -13.63 41.68 0.74
CA SER A 398 -14.17 40.40 0.25
C SER A 398 -13.07 39.35 0.12
N LEU A 399 -13.45 38.10 0.34
CA LEU A 399 -12.60 36.92 0.17
C LEU A 399 -13.41 35.84 -0.57
N ASN A 400 -12.89 35.41 -1.72
CA ASN A 400 -13.45 34.32 -2.51
C ASN A 400 -12.40 33.24 -2.71
N VAL A 401 -12.80 31.98 -2.54
CA VAL A 401 -11.92 30.84 -2.75
C VAL A 401 -12.61 29.85 -3.69
N GLU A 402 -11.89 29.39 -4.71
CA GLU A 402 -12.29 28.30 -5.59
C GLU A 402 -11.27 27.16 -5.47
N ILE A 403 -11.71 25.98 -5.07
CA ILE A 403 -10.87 24.79 -4.91
C ILE A 403 -11.35 23.74 -5.91
N LYS A 404 -10.41 23.10 -6.60
CA LYS A 404 -10.72 21.97 -7.47
C LYS A 404 -10.85 20.71 -6.61
N SER A 405 -12.04 20.11 -6.59
CA SER A 405 -12.33 18.95 -5.73
C SER A 405 -11.38 17.78 -5.99
N GLY A 406 -11.07 17.49 -7.25
CA GLY A 406 -10.14 16.43 -7.67
C GLY A 406 -8.66 16.68 -7.34
N SER A 407 -8.32 17.81 -6.72
CA SER A 407 -6.95 18.12 -6.31
C SER A 407 -6.62 17.70 -4.87
N LEU A 408 -7.59 17.10 -4.17
CA LEU A 408 -7.40 16.59 -2.82
C LEU A 408 -6.34 15.49 -2.80
N THR A 409 -5.50 15.50 -1.77
CA THR A 409 -4.63 14.39 -1.42
C THR A 409 -4.55 14.21 0.09
N THR A 410 -4.57 12.98 0.57
CA THR A 410 -4.19 12.57 1.92
C THR A 410 -2.80 11.94 1.92
N PHE A 411 -2.01 12.19 0.87
CA PHE A 411 -0.70 11.57 0.62
C PHE A 411 -0.74 10.04 0.50
N ASN A 412 -1.94 9.49 0.24
CA ASN A 412 -2.19 8.08 0.06
C ASN A 412 -3.19 7.93 -1.09
N ASP A 413 -2.71 7.60 -2.28
CA ASP A 413 -3.51 7.64 -3.51
C ASP A 413 -4.75 6.71 -3.45
N ILE A 414 -4.69 5.61 -2.69
CA ILE A 414 -5.83 4.70 -2.51
C ILE A 414 -6.94 5.37 -1.70
N ARG A 415 -6.55 6.10 -0.64
CA ARG A 415 -7.48 6.88 0.15
C ARG A 415 -8.00 8.07 -0.64
N ASP A 416 -7.16 8.70 -1.45
CA ASP A 416 -7.55 9.79 -2.34
C ASP A 416 -8.64 9.32 -3.30
N GLU A 417 -8.46 8.16 -3.93
CA GLU A 417 -9.46 7.55 -4.82
C GLU A 417 -10.79 7.30 -4.08
N SER A 418 -10.74 6.73 -2.87
CA SER A 418 -11.93 6.50 -2.05
C SER A 418 -12.63 7.81 -1.63
N VAL A 419 -11.88 8.83 -1.20
CA VAL A 419 -12.42 10.13 -0.76
C VAL A 419 -12.98 10.94 -1.94
N LEU A 420 -12.39 10.81 -3.13
CA LEU A 420 -12.86 11.49 -4.34
C LEU A 420 -14.09 10.84 -4.98
N SER A 421 -14.39 9.59 -4.60
CA SER A 421 -15.53 8.81 -5.08
C SER A 421 -16.89 9.31 -4.57
N ASP A 422 -17.96 8.63 -5.01
CA ASP A 422 -19.35 8.96 -4.71
C ASP A 422 -19.72 8.92 -3.22
N GLU A 423 -18.93 8.26 -2.38
CA GLU A 423 -19.20 8.11 -0.95
C GLU A 423 -18.91 9.39 -0.14
N PHE A 424 -17.97 10.23 -0.60
CA PHE A 424 -17.55 11.44 0.11
C PHE A 424 -17.69 12.70 -0.75
N ILE A 425 -16.70 13.00 -1.60
CA ILE A 425 -16.63 14.29 -2.29
C ILE A 425 -17.42 14.29 -3.61
N GLN A 426 -17.58 13.14 -4.26
CA GLN A 426 -18.21 12.99 -5.58
C GLN A 426 -17.58 13.95 -6.60
N SER A 427 -16.26 13.92 -6.71
CA SER A 427 -15.49 14.95 -7.42
C SER A 427 -15.83 15.09 -8.91
N GLU A 428 -16.31 14.01 -9.55
CA GLU A 428 -16.80 14.07 -10.94
C GLU A 428 -18.11 14.86 -11.06
N LYS A 429 -19.00 14.76 -10.07
CA LYS A 429 -20.29 15.43 -10.03
C LYS A 429 -20.19 16.86 -9.51
N TYR A 430 -19.30 17.09 -8.54
CA TYR A 430 -19.03 18.39 -7.93
C TYR A 430 -17.54 18.74 -8.11
N PRO A 431 -17.12 19.17 -9.30
CA PRO A 431 -15.68 19.40 -9.61
C PRO A 431 -15.08 20.61 -8.89
N LYS A 432 -15.92 21.45 -8.27
CA LYS A 432 -15.51 22.69 -7.61
C LYS A 432 -16.11 22.79 -6.21
N ILE A 433 -15.31 23.31 -5.29
CA ILE A 433 -15.70 23.74 -3.95
C ILE A 433 -15.49 25.26 -3.91
N THR A 434 -16.49 26.01 -3.45
CA THR A 434 -16.39 27.48 -3.43
C THR A 434 -16.71 28.05 -2.05
N TYR A 435 -15.93 29.03 -1.63
CA TYR A 435 -16.19 29.82 -0.43
C TYR A 435 -16.35 31.30 -0.81
N THR A 436 -17.44 31.92 -0.35
CA THR A 436 -17.73 33.35 -0.60
C THR A 436 -18.01 34.07 0.71
N SER A 437 -17.19 35.06 1.05
CA SER A 437 -17.37 35.87 2.27
C SER A 437 -18.71 36.64 2.26
N LYS A 438 -19.44 36.60 3.37
CA LYS A 438 -20.67 37.37 3.62
C LYS A 438 -20.45 38.51 4.62
N ALA A 439 -19.75 38.21 5.70
CA ALA A 439 -19.47 39.14 6.78
C ALA A 439 -18.00 39.02 7.17
N ILE A 440 -17.32 40.17 7.28
CA ILE A 440 -15.92 40.25 7.66
C ILE A 440 -15.84 41.18 8.87
N GLN A 441 -15.32 40.67 9.98
CA GLN A 441 -15.13 41.41 11.21
C GLN A 441 -13.64 41.44 11.56
N LYS A 442 -13.07 42.63 11.67
CA LYS A 442 -11.72 42.81 12.23
C LYS A 442 -11.78 42.70 13.75
N VAL A 443 -10.96 41.83 14.33
CA VAL A 443 -10.85 41.57 15.78
C VAL A 443 -9.38 41.74 16.18
N GLY A 444 -9.01 42.94 16.65
CA GLY A 444 -7.60 43.29 16.83
C GLY A 444 -6.88 43.34 15.49
N GLU A 445 -5.82 42.54 15.33
CA GLU A 445 -5.08 42.37 14.06
C GLU A 445 -5.55 41.16 13.24
N ASP A 446 -6.51 40.39 13.75
CA ASP A 446 -7.09 39.23 13.09
C ASP A 446 -8.41 39.58 12.40
N TYR A 447 -8.84 38.73 11.47
CA TYR A 447 -10.12 38.81 10.80
C TYR A 447 -10.92 37.54 11.06
N LYS A 448 -12.16 37.71 11.53
CA LYS A 448 -13.15 36.64 11.57
C LYS A 448 -14.08 36.82 10.39
N ILE A 449 -14.09 35.84 9.49
CA ILE A 449 -14.85 35.87 8.24
C ILE A 449 -15.91 34.80 8.31
N THR A 450 -17.15 35.19 8.08
CA THR A 450 -18.28 34.26 7.91
C THR A 450 -18.71 34.30 6.45
N GLY A 451 -18.85 33.13 5.84
CA GLY A 451 -19.11 33.01 4.41
C GLY A 451 -19.82 31.71 4.05
N ASP A 452 -20.33 31.66 2.83
CA ASP A 452 -20.99 30.48 2.30
C ASP A 452 -19.96 29.52 1.71
N LEU A 453 -19.89 28.30 2.25
CA LEU A 453 -19.17 27.17 1.68
C LEU A 453 -20.15 26.31 0.87
N GLU A 454 -19.95 26.25 -0.44
CA GLU A 454 -20.62 25.30 -1.32
C GLU A 454 -19.73 24.08 -1.53
N PHE A 455 -20.18 22.94 -0.99
CA PHE A 455 -19.44 21.68 -1.01
C PHE A 455 -20.41 20.49 -1.09
N VAL A 456 -20.16 19.56 -2.01
CA VAL A 456 -21.01 18.38 -2.33
C VAL A 456 -22.48 18.78 -2.60
N GLY A 457 -22.66 19.91 -3.29
CA GLY A 457 -23.98 20.46 -3.64
C GLY A 457 -24.82 20.88 -2.43
N ALA A 458 -24.18 21.14 -1.28
CA ALA A 458 -24.79 21.78 -0.12
C ALA A 458 -24.09 23.12 0.14
N LYS A 459 -24.88 24.15 0.41
CA LYS A 459 -24.40 25.50 0.71
C LYS A 459 -24.60 25.79 2.19
N VAL A 460 -23.52 25.83 2.95
CA VAL A 460 -23.51 25.93 4.43
C VAL A 460 -22.65 27.09 4.85
N GLU A 461 -23.08 27.83 5.87
CA GLU A 461 -22.31 28.96 6.40
C GLU A 461 -21.17 28.46 7.29
N VAL A 462 -19.94 28.91 7.00
CA VAL A 462 -18.71 28.51 7.69
C VAL A 462 -17.91 29.76 8.09
N ALA A 463 -17.43 29.76 9.33
CA ALA A 463 -16.56 30.80 9.86
C ALA A 463 -15.09 30.38 9.76
N LEU A 464 -14.24 31.31 9.36
CA LEU A 464 -12.79 31.15 9.36
C LEU A 464 -12.11 32.34 10.04
N ASP A 465 -10.96 32.08 10.63
CA ASP A 465 -10.08 33.09 11.21
C ASP A 465 -8.89 33.30 10.27
N LEU A 466 -8.53 34.55 10.01
CA LEU A 466 -7.51 34.95 9.06
C LEU A 466 -6.59 36.01 9.70
N ARG A 467 -5.29 35.84 9.51
CA ARG A 467 -4.25 36.73 10.00
C ARG A 467 -3.29 37.11 8.89
N PHE A 468 -2.90 38.38 8.86
CA PHE A 468 -1.83 38.86 8.00
C PHE A 468 -0.47 38.71 8.70
N VAL A 469 0.51 38.06 8.08
CA VAL A 469 1.76 37.68 8.75
C VAL A 469 3.03 38.19 8.08
N SER A 470 3.01 38.48 6.78
CA SER A 470 4.22 38.99 6.12
C SER A 470 3.93 39.77 4.84
N LYS A 471 4.82 40.72 4.57
CA LYS A 471 4.90 41.51 3.35
C LYS A 471 6.32 41.39 2.80
N MET A 472 6.47 40.98 1.54
CA MET A 472 7.79 40.81 0.95
C MET A 472 7.81 41.19 -0.53
N MET A 473 9.00 41.47 -1.05
CA MET A 473 9.25 41.67 -2.47
C MET A 473 9.90 40.42 -3.04
N LYS A 474 9.25 39.75 -4.00
CA LYS A 474 9.77 38.57 -4.71
C LYS A 474 9.72 38.85 -6.20
N ASP A 475 10.85 38.69 -6.90
CA ASP A 475 10.96 38.92 -8.36
C ASP A 475 10.44 40.31 -8.82
N GLY A 476 10.63 41.34 -7.98
CA GLY A 476 10.16 42.71 -8.25
C GLY A 476 8.66 42.93 -8.04
N LYS A 477 7.91 41.91 -7.61
CA LYS A 477 6.49 41.99 -7.23
C LYS A 477 6.31 41.99 -5.72
N GLU A 478 5.29 42.71 -5.28
CA GLU A 478 4.84 42.73 -3.90
C GLU A 478 4.01 41.48 -3.61
N VAL A 479 4.34 40.76 -2.54
CA VAL A 479 3.68 39.53 -2.10
C VAL A 479 3.20 39.69 -0.66
N LEU A 480 1.91 39.44 -0.43
CA LEU A 480 1.30 39.40 0.90
C LEU A 480 1.07 37.94 1.32
N VAL A 481 1.40 37.59 2.56
CA VAL A 481 1.13 36.26 3.11
C VAL A 481 0.11 36.35 4.23
N PHE A 482 -0.95 35.57 4.08
CA PHE A 482 -1.98 35.38 5.08
C PHE A 482 -1.97 33.94 5.58
N VAL A 483 -2.34 33.76 6.84
CA VAL A 483 -2.53 32.45 7.44
C VAL A 483 -3.89 32.38 8.10
N GLY A 484 -4.44 31.19 8.24
CA GLY A 484 -5.73 31.07 8.91
C GLY A 484 -6.19 29.64 9.17
N LYS A 485 -7.33 29.57 9.84
CA LYS A 485 -7.95 28.33 10.29
C LYS A 485 -9.45 28.36 10.12
N SER A 486 -10.03 27.18 9.93
CA SER A 486 -11.47 26.97 9.88
C SER A 486 -11.80 25.57 10.38
N VAL A 487 -13.01 25.37 10.86
CA VAL A 487 -13.55 24.04 11.18
C VAL A 487 -14.80 23.81 10.35
N VAL A 488 -14.84 22.71 9.61
CA VAL A 488 -15.97 22.35 8.74
C VAL A 488 -16.59 21.06 9.26
N ASP A 489 -17.91 21.05 9.39
CA ASP A 489 -18.69 19.87 9.74
C ASP A 489 -19.15 19.15 8.47
N ARG A 490 -18.56 17.98 8.20
CA ARG A 490 -18.80 17.24 6.95
C ARG A 490 -20.23 16.71 6.83
N THR A 491 -20.92 16.48 7.96
CA THR A 491 -22.29 15.93 7.96
C THR A 491 -23.30 16.90 7.38
N LYS A 492 -23.03 18.21 7.50
CA LYS A 492 -23.84 19.27 6.87
C LYS A 492 -23.70 19.31 5.35
N HIS A 493 -22.71 18.62 4.79
CA HIS A 493 -22.43 18.52 3.37
C HIS A 493 -22.80 17.15 2.79
N LYS A 494 -23.85 16.49 3.34
CA LYS A 494 -24.40 15.21 2.87
C LYS A 494 -23.47 14.00 3.03
N MET A 495 -22.37 14.12 3.78
CA MET A 495 -21.53 12.99 4.13
C MET A 495 -22.09 12.27 5.36
N THR A 496 -21.95 10.94 5.40
CA THR A 496 -22.42 10.13 6.52
C THR A 496 -21.50 10.29 7.73
N SER A 497 -22.09 10.45 8.93
CA SER A 497 -21.34 10.47 10.20
C SER A 497 -20.73 9.10 10.47
N ASP A 498 -19.49 9.10 10.95
CA ASP A 498 -18.74 7.88 11.31
C ASP A 498 -17.83 8.19 12.50
N SER A 499 -17.94 7.41 13.57
CA SER A 499 -17.14 7.55 14.79
C SER A 499 -15.64 7.32 14.58
N LYS A 500 -15.23 6.56 13.56
CA LYS A 500 -13.82 6.30 13.22
C LYS A 500 -13.18 7.50 12.52
N ILE A 501 -13.96 8.29 11.78
CA ILE A 501 -13.50 9.44 10.99
C ILE A 501 -13.73 10.76 11.77
N GLY A 502 -14.78 10.82 12.59
CA GLY A 502 -15.25 12.06 13.22
C GLY A 502 -16.02 12.95 12.25
N ASP A 503 -16.75 13.94 12.76
CA ASP A 503 -17.60 14.82 11.93
C ASP A 503 -16.93 16.16 11.58
N LEU A 504 -15.96 16.58 12.39
CA LEU A 504 -15.27 17.85 12.23
C LEU A 504 -13.96 17.66 11.46
N VAL A 505 -13.77 18.53 10.48
CA VAL A 505 -12.55 18.66 9.69
C VAL A 505 -11.89 19.97 10.05
N ASP A 506 -10.69 19.89 10.60
CA ASP A 506 -9.87 21.05 10.90
C ASP A 506 -9.15 21.48 9.62
N ILE A 507 -9.25 22.75 9.24
CA ILE A 507 -8.63 23.30 8.03
C ILE A 507 -7.62 24.36 8.45
N SER A 508 -6.44 24.30 7.87
CA SER A 508 -5.38 25.30 8.02
C SER A 508 -4.86 25.74 6.66
N PHE A 509 -4.55 27.01 6.51
CA PHE A 509 -4.05 27.54 5.24
C PHE A 509 -3.01 28.62 5.43
N GLU A 510 -2.10 28.68 4.47
CA GLU A 510 -1.10 29.73 4.27
C GLU A 510 -1.20 30.16 2.81
N VAL A 511 -1.52 31.41 2.55
CA VAL A 511 -1.80 31.90 1.20
C VAL A 511 -0.93 33.10 0.89
N ALA A 512 -0.07 32.97 -0.11
CA ALA A 512 0.69 34.07 -0.68
C ALA A 512 -0.07 34.69 -1.86
N LEU A 513 -0.14 36.01 -1.92
CA LEU A 513 -0.91 36.75 -2.92
C LEU A 513 -0.06 37.81 -3.64
N ASP A 514 -0.21 37.97 -4.95
CA ASP A 514 0.30 39.10 -5.73
C ASP A 514 -0.84 39.94 -6.37
N ARG A 515 -0.48 41.12 -6.88
CA ARG A 515 -1.38 42.06 -7.57
C ARG A 515 -1.55 41.75 -9.06
#